data_AF-A0A9R1VMJ1-F1
#
_entry.id   AF-A0A9R1VMJ1-F1
#
_cell.length_a   1.000
_cell.length_b   1.000
_cell.length_c   1.000
_cell.angle_alpha   90.00
_cell.angle_beta   90.00
_cell.angle_gamma   90.00
#
_symmetry.space_group_name_H-M   'P 1'
#
loop_
_entity.id
_entity.type
_entity.pdbx_description
1 polymer ?
#
loop_
_entity_poly.entity_id
_entity_poly.type
_entity_poly.pdbx_seq_one_letter_code
_entity_poly.pdbx_strand_id
1 'polypeptide(L)'
;MEAVGSCLTNKYSEGLPGKRYYGGNEHIDELETLCQKRALAAFHLDEQKWGVNVQPLSGSPANFEVYTAILKPHDRIMGLDLPHGGHLSHGFMTPKRRVSGTSIYFESMPYRLDESTGLVDYEMLEKTATLFRPKLIIAGASAYPRDFDYPRMRKIADGVGAFLMMDMAHISGLVAASVVGNPFDYCDIVTTTTHKSLRGPRGGMIFFKKDPVLGIELESAINNAVFPGLQGLDGARVEKILDMASITLNKNSVPGDKSALVPGGIRIGSPAMTTRGFTEKEFIYIAEFIHEGVQLTHEIKQAVTSGSKVQDFIKYVASSDFGFTAQVSDLRKRVEALTTQFPIPGL
;
A
#
# COMPACT_ATOMS: atom_id res chain seq x y z
N MET A 1 15.87 19.23 -3.82
CA MET A 1 16.74 18.42 -2.92
C MET A 1 16.86 19.06 -1.55
N GLU A 2 17.12 20.36 -1.46
CA GLU A 2 17.20 21.11 -0.18
C GLU A 2 16.00 20.86 0.75
N ALA A 3 14.76 20.94 0.24
CA ALA A 3 13.56 20.66 1.03
C ALA A 3 13.51 19.21 1.57
N VAL A 4 14.00 18.23 0.81
CA VAL A 4 14.03 16.81 1.21
C VAL A 4 15.02 16.57 2.36
N GLY A 5 16.12 17.34 2.40
CA GLY A 5 17.12 17.29 3.48
C GLY A 5 16.83 18.26 4.63
N SER A 6 15.64 18.85 4.69
CA SER A 6 15.27 19.83 5.72
C SER A 6 14.84 19.16 7.03
N CYS A 7 14.60 19.98 8.06
CA CYS A 7 14.09 19.52 9.36
C CYS A 7 12.69 18.89 9.31
N LEU A 8 11.97 18.98 8.19
CA LEU A 8 10.66 18.36 8.01
C LEU A 8 10.70 16.85 8.26
N THR A 9 11.83 16.19 7.99
CA THR A 9 12.05 14.76 8.27
C THR A 9 11.91 14.39 9.74
N ASN A 10 12.03 15.36 10.66
CA ASN A 10 11.95 15.10 12.10
C ASN A 10 10.49 15.02 12.59
N LYS A 11 9.52 15.43 11.76
CA LYS A 11 8.13 15.56 12.20
C LYS A 11 7.31 14.35 11.84
N TYR A 12 6.73 13.72 12.86
CA TYR A 12 5.75 12.67 12.72
C TYR A 12 4.33 13.26 12.64
N SER A 13 3.57 12.87 11.60
CA SER A 13 2.33 13.54 11.20
C SER A 13 1.25 12.57 10.69
N GLU A 14 1.06 11.43 11.35
CA GLU A 14 0.01 10.47 10.99
C GLU A 14 -1.40 11.11 10.94
N GLY A 15 -2.21 10.58 10.02
CA GLY A 15 -3.51 11.13 9.66
C GLY A 15 -3.40 12.14 8.51
N LEU A 16 -4.47 12.90 8.30
CA LEU A 16 -4.57 13.94 7.27
C LEU A 16 -4.56 15.34 7.89
N PRO A 17 -4.31 16.40 7.10
CA PRO A 17 -4.44 17.78 7.56
C PRO A 17 -5.76 18.03 8.31
N GLY A 18 -5.69 18.68 9.48
CA GLY A 18 -6.84 18.94 10.36
C GLY A 18 -7.41 17.72 11.08
N LYS A 19 -6.94 16.50 10.78
CA LYS A 19 -7.35 15.23 11.41
C LYS A 19 -6.13 14.40 11.82
N ARG A 20 -5.12 15.06 12.37
CA ARG A 20 -3.87 14.40 12.79
C ARG A 20 -4.06 13.62 14.08
N TYR A 21 -3.34 12.51 14.18
CA TYR A 21 -3.23 11.74 15.41
C TYR A 21 -2.31 12.41 16.43
N TYR A 22 -1.55 13.44 16.06
CA TYR A 22 -0.58 14.16 16.90
C TYR A 22 -0.72 15.68 16.80
N GLY A 23 -0.34 16.40 17.86
CA GLY A 23 -0.27 17.86 17.85
C GLY A 23 1.02 18.40 17.22
N GLY A 24 1.13 19.73 17.12
CA GLY A 24 2.31 20.42 16.61
C GLY A 24 2.53 20.26 15.10
N ASN A 25 1.48 19.97 14.35
CA ASN A 25 1.52 19.71 12.91
C ASN A 25 1.04 20.90 12.08
N GLU A 26 0.93 22.10 12.66
CA GLU A 26 0.38 23.28 12.01
C GLU A 26 1.08 23.55 10.66
N HIS A 27 2.41 23.56 10.64
CA HIS A 27 3.20 23.76 9.42
C HIS A 27 3.25 22.52 8.51
N ILE A 28 3.05 21.32 9.05
CA ILE A 28 2.94 20.11 8.22
C ILE A 28 1.60 20.07 7.48
N ASP A 29 0.54 20.53 8.13
CA ASP A 29 -0.78 20.67 7.53
C ASP A 29 -0.76 21.74 6.43
N GLU A 30 -0.11 22.88 6.67
CA GLU A 30 0.15 23.90 5.64
C GLU A 30 0.92 23.31 4.45
N LEU A 31 2.01 22.58 4.71
CA LEU A 31 2.83 21.96 3.67
C LEU A 31 2.05 20.93 2.86
N GLU A 32 1.35 20.00 3.52
CA GLU A 32 0.63 18.92 2.86
C GLU A 32 -0.57 19.47 2.09
N THR A 33 -1.31 20.43 2.65
CA THR A 33 -2.41 21.11 1.94
C THR A 33 -1.89 21.87 0.73
N LEU A 34 -0.75 22.54 0.84
CA LEU A 34 -0.11 23.22 -0.29
C LEU A 34 0.32 22.22 -1.37
N CYS A 35 0.87 21.07 -0.97
CA CYS A 35 1.27 20.00 -1.87
C CYS A 35 0.05 19.46 -2.65
N GLN A 36 -1.05 19.15 -1.95
CA GLN A 36 -2.30 18.68 -2.55
C GLN A 36 -2.87 19.71 -3.56
N LYS A 37 -2.95 20.99 -3.17
CA LYS A 37 -3.42 22.07 -4.06
C LYS A 37 -2.56 22.20 -5.30
N ARG A 38 -1.22 22.16 -5.15
CA ARG A 38 -0.30 22.24 -6.29
C ARG A 38 -0.36 21.01 -7.17
N ALA A 39 -0.58 19.83 -6.61
CA ALA A 39 -0.75 18.60 -7.37
C ALA A 39 -2.00 18.70 -8.26
N LEU A 40 -3.16 19.10 -7.73
CA LEU A 40 -4.37 19.30 -8.52
C LEU A 40 -4.17 20.38 -9.61
N ALA A 41 -3.57 21.51 -9.25
CA ALA A 41 -3.31 22.60 -10.18
C ALA A 41 -2.34 22.22 -11.31
N ALA A 42 -1.30 21.42 -11.02
CA ALA A 42 -0.32 20.98 -12.01
C ALA A 42 -0.91 20.08 -13.11
N PHE A 43 -2.04 19.42 -12.82
CA PHE A 43 -2.77 18.59 -13.78
C PHE A 43 -4.09 19.24 -14.22
N HIS A 44 -4.26 20.54 -13.96
CA HIS A 44 -5.44 21.33 -14.35
C HIS A 44 -6.78 20.76 -13.85
N LEU A 45 -6.78 20.19 -12.64
CA LEU A 45 -7.94 19.50 -12.08
C LEU A 45 -8.81 20.44 -11.25
N ASP A 46 -10.13 20.30 -11.43
CA ASP A 46 -11.14 20.91 -10.58
C ASP A 46 -11.16 20.21 -9.21
N GLU A 47 -10.84 20.96 -8.15
CA GLU A 47 -10.80 20.46 -6.77
C GLU A 47 -12.16 20.00 -6.24
N GLN A 48 -13.27 20.36 -6.90
CA GLN A 48 -14.59 19.85 -6.56
C GLN A 48 -14.82 18.43 -7.11
N LYS A 49 -14.13 18.07 -8.20
CA LYS A 49 -14.28 16.78 -8.89
C LYS A 49 -13.17 15.81 -8.55
N TRP A 50 -11.99 16.32 -8.21
CA TRP A 50 -10.79 15.52 -7.96
C TRP A 50 -10.19 15.81 -6.59
N GLY A 51 -9.77 14.74 -5.92
CA GLY A 51 -8.91 14.78 -4.75
C GLY A 51 -7.55 14.14 -5.05
N VAL A 52 -6.62 14.31 -4.13
CA VAL A 52 -5.28 13.71 -4.22
C VAL A 52 -4.76 13.34 -2.83
N ASN A 53 -4.20 12.13 -2.72
CA ASN A 53 -3.37 11.74 -1.60
C ASN A 53 -1.89 11.82 -2.02
N VAL A 54 -1.09 12.54 -1.22
CA VAL A 54 0.33 12.85 -1.49
C VAL A 54 1.29 12.13 -0.51
N GLN A 55 0.77 11.20 0.29
CA GLN A 55 1.53 10.41 1.26
C GLN A 55 2.11 9.07 0.75
N PRO A 56 1.76 8.51 -0.43
CA PRO A 56 2.38 7.27 -0.90
C PRO A 56 3.90 7.40 -1.00
N LEU A 57 4.62 6.46 -0.41
CA LEU A 57 6.08 6.50 -0.32
C LEU A 57 6.78 6.34 -1.68
N SER A 58 6.12 5.69 -2.64
CA SER A 58 6.60 5.49 -4.02
C SER A 58 5.45 5.02 -4.92
N GLY A 59 5.71 4.75 -6.20
CA GLY A 59 4.69 4.30 -7.15
C GLY A 59 4.15 2.89 -6.89
N SER A 60 5.00 1.92 -6.52
CA SER A 60 4.52 0.55 -6.24
C SER A 60 3.58 0.50 -5.02
N PRO A 61 3.92 1.14 -3.87
CA PRO A 61 2.97 1.30 -2.77
C PRO A 61 1.69 2.04 -3.18
N ALA A 62 1.79 3.14 -3.93
CA ALA A 62 0.61 3.90 -4.38
C ALA A 62 -0.40 3.02 -5.13
N ASN A 63 0.09 2.17 -6.02
CA ASN A 63 -0.78 1.23 -6.74
C ASN A 63 -1.40 0.19 -5.79
N PHE A 64 -0.61 -0.36 -4.88
CA PHE A 64 -1.10 -1.36 -3.93
C PHE A 64 -2.14 -0.77 -2.96
N GLU A 65 -1.94 0.48 -2.52
CA GLU A 65 -2.88 1.26 -1.70
C GLU A 65 -4.21 1.47 -2.44
N VAL A 66 -4.19 1.74 -3.74
CA VAL A 66 -5.42 1.78 -4.56
C VAL A 66 -6.11 0.41 -4.58
N TYR A 67 -5.37 -0.68 -4.80
CA TYR A 67 -5.96 -2.01 -4.86
C TYR A 67 -6.62 -2.37 -3.52
N THR A 68 -5.92 -2.16 -2.41
CA THR A 68 -6.45 -2.39 -1.06
C THR A 68 -7.69 -1.52 -0.77
N ALA A 69 -7.77 -0.31 -1.33
CA ALA A 69 -8.91 0.58 -1.15
C ALA A 69 -10.18 0.09 -1.84
N ILE A 70 -10.08 -0.42 -3.06
CA ILE A 70 -11.26 -0.67 -3.92
C ILE A 70 -11.53 -2.15 -4.22
N LEU A 71 -10.60 -3.03 -3.87
CA LEU A 71 -10.67 -4.46 -4.15
C LEU A 71 -10.61 -5.29 -2.86
N LYS A 72 -11.26 -6.44 -2.88
CA LYS A 72 -11.07 -7.48 -1.87
C LYS A 72 -9.87 -8.35 -2.24
N PRO A 73 -9.24 -9.03 -1.27
CA PRO A 73 -8.28 -10.09 -1.59
C PRO A 73 -8.87 -11.07 -2.60
N HIS A 74 -8.07 -11.44 -3.60
CA HIS A 74 -8.45 -12.31 -4.74
C HIS A 74 -9.44 -11.71 -5.75
N ASP A 75 -9.84 -10.44 -5.61
CA ASP A 75 -10.52 -9.78 -6.72
C ASP A 75 -9.59 -9.66 -7.94
N ARG A 76 -10.21 -9.54 -9.11
CA ARG A 76 -9.55 -9.68 -10.41
C ARG A 76 -9.04 -8.35 -10.94
N ILE A 77 -7.79 -8.32 -11.41
CA ILE A 77 -7.14 -7.14 -11.98
C ILE A 77 -6.59 -7.47 -13.37
N MET A 78 -6.71 -6.53 -14.31
CA MET A 78 -6.03 -6.62 -15.61
C MET A 78 -5.06 -5.45 -15.82
N GLY A 79 -3.82 -5.76 -16.18
CA GLY A 79 -2.77 -4.79 -16.51
C GLY A 79 -1.98 -5.26 -17.75
N LEU A 80 -1.19 -4.36 -18.35
CA LEU A 80 -0.36 -4.72 -19.49
C LEU A 80 0.70 -5.75 -19.08
N ASP A 81 0.91 -6.79 -19.88
CA ASP A 81 1.90 -7.84 -19.58
C ASP A 81 3.30 -7.24 -19.42
N LEU A 82 4.07 -7.74 -18.46
CA LEU A 82 5.40 -7.18 -18.14
C LEU A 82 6.35 -7.20 -19.36
N PRO A 83 6.47 -8.31 -20.12
CA PRO A 83 7.32 -8.34 -21.32
C PRO A 83 6.78 -7.48 -22.47
N HIS A 84 5.51 -7.07 -22.41
CA HIS A 84 4.84 -6.21 -23.39
C HIS A 84 4.84 -4.74 -22.97
N GLY A 85 5.65 -4.36 -21.98
CA GLY A 85 5.84 -2.98 -21.56
C GLY A 85 5.11 -2.58 -20.29
N GLY A 86 4.42 -3.51 -19.62
CA GLY A 86 3.77 -3.27 -18.33
C GLY A 86 4.73 -2.97 -17.17
N HIS A 87 4.21 -3.01 -15.95
CA HIS A 87 5.02 -2.84 -14.74
C HIS A 87 4.71 -3.93 -13.71
N LEU A 88 5.69 -4.29 -12.87
CA LEU A 88 5.55 -5.33 -11.84
C LEU A 88 4.36 -5.08 -10.90
N SER A 89 4.07 -3.81 -10.55
CA SER A 89 2.96 -3.46 -9.66
C SER A 89 1.57 -3.66 -10.30
N HIS A 90 1.47 -3.90 -11.61
CA HIS A 90 0.19 -4.16 -12.30
C HIS A 90 -0.22 -5.64 -12.26
N GLY A 91 0.65 -6.50 -11.73
CA GLY A 91 0.48 -7.95 -11.74
C GLY A 91 1.49 -8.63 -12.65
N PHE A 92 2.29 -9.52 -12.07
CA PHE A 92 3.21 -10.37 -12.81
C PHE A 92 3.35 -11.74 -12.13
N MET A 93 3.16 -12.78 -12.93
CA MET A 93 3.36 -14.17 -12.55
C MET A 93 3.85 -14.99 -13.75
N THR A 94 4.52 -16.08 -13.44
CA THR A 94 4.95 -17.11 -14.40
C THR A 94 4.11 -18.38 -14.17
N PRO A 95 4.16 -19.38 -15.08
CA PRO A 95 3.46 -20.65 -14.86
C PRO A 95 3.82 -21.36 -13.55
N LYS A 96 4.98 -21.05 -12.96
CA LYS A 96 5.47 -21.69 -11.73
C LYS A 96 5.32 -20.85 -10.48
N ARG A 97 5.16 -19.52 -10.60
CA ARG A 97 5.27 -18.60 -9.46
C ARG A 97 4.57 -17.26 -9.70
N ARG A 98 3.83 -16.79 -8.70
CA ARG A 98 3.39 -15.40 -8.55
C ARG A 98 4.58 -14.55 -8.07
N VAL A 99 4.98 -13.55 -8.87
CA VAL A 99 6.22 -12.79 -8.66
C VAL A 99 5.94 -11.46 -7.97
N SER A 100 4.95 -10.71 -8.45
CA SER A 100 4.55 -9.44 -7.84
C SER A 100 3.66 -9.64 -6.61
N GLY A 101 3.74 -8.73 -5.64
CA GLY A 101 2.79 -8.68 -4.52
C GLY A 101 1.34 -8.58 -5.02
N THR A 102 1.09 -7.80 -6.09
CA THR A 102 -0.22 -7.70 -6.74
C THR A 102 -0.77 -9.07 -7.12
N SER A 103 0.01 -9.91 -7.81
CA SER A 103 -0.43 -11.26 -8.18
C SER A 103 -0.52 -12.23 -7.01
N ILE A 104 0.11 -11.94 -5.86
CA ILE A 104 0.01 -12.78 -4.65
C ILE A 104 -1.32 -12.51 -3.94
N TYR A 105 -1.70 -11.25 -3.78
CA TYR A 105 -2.90 -10.85 -3.03
C TYR A 105 -4.16 -10.71 -3.88
N PHE A 106 -4.01 -10.54 -5.20
CA PHE A 106 -5.11 -10.38 -6.16
C PHE A 106 -4.95 -11.34 -7.34
N GLU A 107 -6.05 -11.60 -8.04
CA GLU A 107 -6.02 -12.44 -9.24
C GLU A 107 -5.75 -11.59 -10.48
N SER A 108 -4.48 -11.51 -10.89
CA SER A 108 -4.07 -10.72 -12.06
C SER A 108 -4.11 -11.55 -13.36
N MET A 109 -4.66 -11.00 -14.44
CA MET A 109 -4.50 -11.53 -15.80
C MET A 109 -4.00 -10.44 -16.74
N PRO A 110 -2.91 -10.66 -17.50
CA PRO A 110 -2.39 -9.62 -18.37
C PRO A 110 -3.24 -9.43 -19.63
N TYR A 111 -3.26 -8.21 -20.16
CA TYR A 111 -3.53 -7.96 -21.58
C TYR A 111 -2.22 -7.66 -22.31
N ARG A 112 -2.22 -7.78 -23.64
CA ARG A 112 -0.99 -7.76 -24.46
C ARG A 112 -1.07 -6.75 -25.59
N LEU A 113 0.08 -6.60 -26.24
CA LEU A 113 0.17 -5.92 -27.53
C LEU A 113 -0.18 -6.90 -28.65
N ASP A 114 -0.73 -6.38 -29.74
CA ASP A 114 -0.65 -7.02 -31.04
C ASP A 114 0.81 -6.94 -31.51
N GLU A 115 1.48 -8.09 -31.57
CA GLU A 115 2.91 -8.17 -31.90
C GLU A 115 3.23 -7.72 -33.33
N SER A 116 2.24 -7.69 -34.23
CA SER A 116 2.44 -7.23 -35.61
C SER A 116 2.51 -5.70 -35.71
N THR A 117 1.80 -4.99 -34.84
CA THR A 117 1.72 -3.51 -34.82
C THR A 117 2.51 -2.88 -33.67
N GLY A 118 2.79 -3.65 -32.62
CA GLY A 118 3.36 -3.17 -31.37
C GLY A 118 2.39 -2.27 -30.58
N LEU A 119 1.09 -2.29 -30.88
CA LEU A 119 0.05 -1.53 -30.19
C LEU A 119 -0.73 -2.40 -29.22
N VAL A 120 -1.37 -1.83 -28.20
CA VAL A 120 -2.26 -2.60 -27.32
C VAL A 120 -3.37 -3.24 -28.15
N ASP A 121 -3.56 -4.55 -27.99
CA ASP A 121 -4.66 -5.26 -28.65
C ASP A 121 -5.95 -5.04 -27.85
N TYR A 122 -6.61 -3.91 -28.12
CA TYR A 122 -7.85 -3.52 -27.44
C TYR A 122 -9.02 -4.47 -27.74
N GLU A 123 -9.02 -5.16 -28.88
CA GLU A 123 -10.05 -6.15 -29.19
C GLU A 123 -9.89 -7.40 -28.31
N MET A 124 -8.66 -7.89 -28.17
CA MET A 124 -8.38 -9.03 -27.30
C MET A 124 -8.57 -8.66 -25.83
N LEU A 125 -8.18 -7.43 -25.42
CA LEU A 125 -8.47 -6.93 -24.09
C LEU A 125 -9.98 -6.95 -23.80
N GLU A 126 -10.83 -6.46 -24.70
CA GLU A 126 -12.29 -6.49 -24.50
C GLU A 126 -12.86 -7.92 -24.39
N LYS A 127 -12.43 -8.81 -25.31
CA LYS A 127 -12.86 -10.22 -25.30
C LYS A 127 -12.47 -10.91 -24.00
N THR A 128 -11.21 -10.75 -23.57
CA THR A 128 -10.69 -11.40 -22.38
C THR A 128 -11.21 -10.76 -21.09
N ALA A 129 -11.44 -9.45 -21.05
CA ALA A 129 -12.11 -8.78 -19.93
C ALA A 129 -13.54 -9.31 -19.73
N THR A 130 -14.27 -9.57 -20.80
CA THR A 130 -15.63 -10.15 -20.72
C THR A 130 -15.62 -11.53 -20.06
N LEU A 131 -14.62 -12.36 -20.36
CA LEU A 131 -14.47 -13.70 -19.79
C LEU A 131 -13.92 -13.66 -18.36
N PHE A 132 -12.92 -12.84 -18.12
CA PHE A 132 -12.22 -12.76 -16.84
C PHE A 132 -12.96 -11.91 -15.81
N ARG A 133 -13.81 -10.97 -16.22
CA ARG A 133 -14.59 -10.08 -15.35
C ARG A 133 -13.71 -9.37 -14.30
N PRO A 134 -12.73 -8.56 -14.73
CA PRO A 134 -11.92 -7.79 -13.80
C PRO A 134 -12.78 -6.82 -13.00
N LYS A 135 -12.33 -6.49 -11.79
CA LYS A 135 -12.83 -5.37 -10.99
C LYS A 135 -12.05 -4.08 -11.25
N LEU A 136 -10.82 -4.21 -11.74
CA LEU A 136 -9.94 -3.10 -12.08
C LEU A 136 -9.22 -3.38 -13.40
N ILE A 137 -9.23 -2.41 -14.31
CA ILE A 137 -8.37 -2.39 -15.50
C ILE A 137 -7.38 -1.25 -15.35
N ILE A 138 -6.09 -1.54 -15.54
CA ILE A 138 -5.00 -0.58 -15.44
C ILE A 138 -4.57 -0.19 -16.86
N ALA A 139 -4.70 1.10 -17.20
CA ALA A 139 -3.97 1.73 -18.29
C ALA A 139 -2.62 2.22 -17.74
N GLY A 140 -1.50 1.80 -18.28
CA GLY A 140 -0.20 2.20 -17.75
C GLY A 140 0.92 1.28 -18.21
N ALA A 141 2.10 1.85 -18.40
CA ALA A 141 3.24 1.13 -18.94
C ALA A 141 4.57 1.73 -18.48
N SER A 142 5.59 0.88 -18.41
CA SER A 142 6.98 1.27 -18.22
C SER A 142 7.70 1.47 -19.55
N ALA A 143 7.39 0.62 -20.53
CA ALA A 143 8.11 0.54 -21.81
C ALA A 143 7.13 0.43 -22.99
N TYR A 144 6.25 1.41 -23.12
CA TYR A 144 5.32 1.53 -24.24
C TYR A 144 5.46 2.93 -24.86
N PRO A 145 5.85 3.06 -26.14
CA PRO A 145 6.21 4.35 -26.75
C PRO A 145 5.02 5.10 -27.37
N ARG A 146 3.79 4.62 -27.17
CA ARG A 146 2.55 5.22 -27.70
C ARG A 146 1.64 5.65 -26.56
N ASP A 147 0.71 6.54 -26.87
CA ASP A 147 -0.35 6.90 -25.94
C ASP A 147 -1.40 5.77 -25.86
N PHE A 148 -2.15 5.73 -24.77
CA PHE A 148 -3.28 4.81 -24.63
C PHE A 148 -4.54 5.41 -25.28
N ASP A 149 -5.36 4.57 -25.91
CA ASP A 149 -6.71 4.94 -26.31
C ASP A 149 -7.62 4.95 -25.06
N TYR A 150 -7.63 6.06 -24.33
CA TYR A 150 -8.43 6.23 -23.11
C TYR A 150 -9.95 6.06 -23.34
N PRO A 151 -10.57 6.61 -24.41
CA PRO A 151 -11.96 6.31 -24.75
C PRO A 151 -12.23 4.82 -24.87
N ARG A 152 -11.33 4.08 -25.55
CA ARG A 152 -11.47 2.64 -25.71
C ARG A 152 -11.32 1.89 -24.39
N MET A 153 -10.34 2.26 -23.56
CA MET A 153 -10.15 1.69 -22.22
C MET A 153 -11.38 1.91 -21.32
N ARG A 154 -11.94 3.13 -21.31
CA ARG A 154 -13.16 3.48 -20.56
C ARG A 154 -14.33 2.62 -20.99
N LYS A 155 -14.57 2.51 -22.30
CA LYS A 155 -15.65 1.68 -22.86
C LYS A 155 -15.54 0.22 -22.40
N ILE A 156 -14.33 -0.35 -22.39
CA ILE A 156 -14.11 -1.74 -21.96
C ILE A 156 -14.37 -1.88 -20.45
N ALA A 157 -13.85 -0.96 -19.64
CA ALA A 157 -14.06 -0.96 -18.18
C ALA A 157 -15.56 -0.86 -17.83
N ASP A 158 -16.30 0.03 -18.49
CA ASP A 158 -17.75 0.16 -18.32
C ASP A 158 -18.49 -1.12 -18.73
N GLY A 159 -18.10 -1.72 -19.86
CA GLY A 159 -18.73 -2.94 -20.38
C GLY A 159 -18.66 -4.14 -19.43
N VAL A 160 -17.68 -4.17 -18.51
CA VAL A 160 -17.53 -5.23 -17.51
C VAL A 160 -17.77 -4.78 -16.07
N GLY A 161 -18.15 -3.51 -15.87
CA GLY A 161 -18.37 -2.92 -14.53
C GLY A 161 -17.11 -2.84 -13.68
N ALA A 162 -15.97 -2.50 -14.29
CA ALA A 162 -14.67 -2.34 -13.63
C ALA A 162 -14.32 -0.86 -13.42
N PHE A 163 -13.51 -0.60 -12.39
CA PHE A 163 -12.78 0.66 -12.28
C PHE A 163 -11.76 0.77 -13.42
N LEU A 164 -11.55 1.99 -13.91
CA LEU A 164 -10.42 2.30 -14.78
C LEU A 164 -9.39 3.12 -14.01
N MET A 165 -8.17 2.59 -13.90
CA MET A 165 -7.05 3.27 -13.27
C MET A 165 -5.97 3.57 -14.30
N MET A 166 -5.43 4.80 -14.28
CA MET A 166 -4.20 5.13 -15.00
C MET A 166 -2.99 5.10 -14.06
N ASP A 167 -1.95 4.36 -14.40
CA ASP A 167 -0.60 4.55 -13.85
C ASP A 167 0.22 5.38 -14.83
N MET A 168 0.29 6.69 -14.59
CA MET A 168 1.00 7.64 -15.45
C MET A 168 2.45 7.88 -14.99
N ALA A 169 3.07 6.98 -14.22
CA ALA A 169 4.40 7.19 -13.65
C ALA A 169 5.47 7.64 -14.67
N HIS A 170 5.46 7.10 -15.89
CA HIS A 170 6.44 7.48 -16.93
C HIS A 170 6.10 8.79 -17.65
N ILE A 171 4.82 9.15 -17.76
CA ILE A 171 4.35 10.27 -18.59
C ILE A 171 3.79 11.45 -17.77
N SER A 172 3.82 11.40 -16.44
CA SER A 172 3.20 12.45 -15.60
C SER A 172 3.71 13.86 -15.88
N GLY A 173 4.99 14.04 -16.19
CA GLY A 173 5.49 15.36 -16.61
C GLY A 173 4.94 15.82 -17.96
N LEU A 174 4.67 14.88 -18.88
CA LEU A 174 4.08 15.17 -20.20
C LEU A 174 2.58 15.49 -20.07
N VAL A 175 1.86 14.76 -19.21
CA VAL A 175 0.46 15.04 -18.90
C VAL A 175 0.32 16.41 -18.23
N ALA A 176 1.16 16.72 -17.24
CA ALA A 176 1.16 18.03 -16.58
C ALA A 176 1.49 19.18 -17.55
N ALA A 177 2.31 18.92 -18.58
CA ALA A 177 2.62 19.88 -19.63
C ALA A 177 1.56 19.93 -20.75
N SER A 178 0.51 19.11 -20.68
CA SER A 178 -0.55 19.00 -21.69
C SER A 178 -0.03 18.68 -23.11
N VAL A 179 1.02 17.85 -23.22
CA VAL A 179 1.62 17.45 -24.52
C VAL A 179 1.29 16.02 -24.96
N VAL A 180 0.49 15.30 -24.17
CA VAL A 180 -0.06 13.96 -24.46
C VAL A 180 -1.53 13.93 -24.06
N GLY A 181 -2.25 12.84 -24.38
CA GLY A 181 -3.65 12.68 -23.97
C GLY A 181 -3.84 12.78 -22.46
N ASN A 182 -4.99 13.29 -22.05
CA ASN A 182 -5.32 13.52 -20.66
C ASN A 182 -6.06 12.31 -20.05
N PRO A 183 -5.43 11.50 -19.18
CA PRO A 183 -6.09 10.34 -18.58
C PRO A 183 -7.21 10.74 -17.60
N PHE A 184 -7.16 11.96 -17.04
CA PHE A 184 -8.15 12.43 -16.06
C PHE A 184 -9.56 12.61 -16.65
N ASP A 185 -9.69 12.67 -17.98
CA ASP A 185 -11.00 12.77 -18.64
C ASP A 185 -11.76 11.44 -18.64
N TYR A 186 -11.07 10.31 -18.41
CA TYR A 186 -11.62 8.96 -18.58
C TYR A 186 -11.47 8.08 -17.34
N CYS A 187 -10.34 8.16 -16.67
CA CYS A 187 -10.02 7.28 -15.54
C CYS A 187 -10.74 7.69 -14.26
N ASP A 188 -10.98 6.73 -13.38
CA ASP A 188 -11.58 6.97 -12.07
C ASP A 188 -10.52 7.31 -11.02
N ILE A 189 -9.33 6.72 -11.20
CA ILE A 189 -8.17 6.85 -10.33
C ILE A 189 -6.94 7.05 -11.22
N VAL A 190 -6.03 7.93 -10.82
CA VAL A 190 -4.74 8.12 -11.50
C VAL A 190 -3.63 8.05 -10.46
N THR A 191 -2.71 7.10 -10.60
CA THR A 191 -1.51 7.01 -9.78
C THR A 191 -0.29 7.50 -10.55
N THR A 192 0.72 7.95 -9.82
CA THR A 192 1.99 8.33 -10.43
C THR A 192 3.15 8.27 -9.45
N THR A 193 4.36 8.16 -10.00
CA THR A 193 5.59 8.52 -9.29
C THR A 193 5.94 9.98 -9.50
N THR A 194 6.55 10.60 -8.50
CA THR A 194 6.94 12.02 -8.59
C THR A 194 8.32 12.27 -9.22
N HIS A 195 9.18 11.26 -9.38
CA HIS A 195 10.60 11.44 -9.72
C HIS A 195 10.98 11.28 -11.20
N LYS A 196 10.12 10.72 -12.05
CA LYS A 196 10.44 10.42 -13.45
C LYS A 196 10.29 11.68 -14.33
N SER A 197 9.41 11.66 -15.32
CA SER A 197 9.18 12.82 -16.19
C SER A 197 8.69 14.05 -15.42
N LEU A 198 8.03 13.87 -14.26
CA LEU A 198 7.63 14.97 -13.37
C LEU A 198 8.82 15.64 -12.64
N ARG A 199 9.99 15.00 -12.61
CA ARG A 199 11.27 15.57 -12.14
C ARG A 199 11.24 16.11 -10.69
N GLY A 200 10.43 15.49 -9.83
CA GLY A 200 10.35 15.76 -8.39
C GLY A 200 11.17 14.78 -7.53
N PRO A 201 10.95 14.75 -6.21
CA PRO A 201 11.58 13.77 -5.30
C PRO A 201 11.05 12.35 -5.55
N ARG A 202 11.67 11.34 -4.94
CA ARG A 202 11.08 9.99 -4.87
C ARG A 202 9.85 10.03 -3.95
N GLY A 203 8.72 9.54 -4.46
CA GLY A 203 7.41 9.60 -3.84
C GLY A 203 6.36 9.09 -4.84
N GLY A 204 5.12 8.96 -4.37
CA GLY A 204 3.94 8.65 -5.17
C GLY A 204 2.79 9.60 -4.85
N MET A 205 1.82 9.68 -5.77
CA MET A 205 0.55 10.36 -5.56
C MET A 205 -0.58 9.50 -6.10
N ILE A 206 -1.74 9.58 -5.46
CA ILE A 206 -2.99 8.94 -5.90
C ILE A 206 -4.04 10.03 -6.07
N PHE A 207 -4.45 10.29 -7.31
CA PHE A 207 -5.58 11.14 -7.64
C PHE A 207 -6.84 10.29 -7.79
N PHE A 208 -7.98 10.81 -7.37
CA PHE A 208 -9.26 10.11 -7.42
C PHE A 208 -10.43 11.06 -7.65
N LYS A 209 -11.47 10.57 -8.33
CA LYS A 209 -12.75 11.27 -8.40
C LYS A 209 -13.37 11.39 -7.00
N LYS A 210 -13.97 12.54 -6.72
CA LYS A 210 -14.71 12.78 -5.46
C LYS A 210 -16.12 12.20 -5.49
N ASP A 211 -16.76 12.20 -6.66
CA ASP A 211 -18.04 11.52 -6.82
C ASP A 211 -17.88 10.02 -6.65
N PRO A 212 -18.88 9.32 -6.09
CA PRO A 212 -18.79 7.88 -5.84
C PRO A 212 -18.69 7.11 -7.14
N VAL A 213 -17.73 6.19 -7.24
CA VAL A 213 -17.53 5.36 -8.44
C VAL A 213 -17.83 3.92 -8.09
N LEU A 214 -18.74 3.29 -8.84
CA LEU A 214 -19.22 1.92 -8.59
C LEU A 214 -19.68 1.68 -7.13
N GLY A 215 -20.26 2.72 -6.52
CA GLY A 215 -20.75 2.69 -5.13
C GLY A 215 -19.67 2.86 -4.05
N ILE A 216 -18.44 3.23 -4.42
CA ILE A 216 -17.33 3.45 -3.48
C ILE A 216 -16.99 4.95 -3.42
N GLU A 217 -16.95 5.50 -2.20
CA GLU A 217 -16.39 6.82 -1.89
C GLU A 217 -14.86 6.75 -1.94
N LEU A 218 -14.28 7.03 -3.11
CA LEU A 218 -12.84 6.83 -3.35
C LEU A 218 -11.95 7.62 -2.39
N GLU A 219 -12.32 8.85 -2.04
CA GLU A 219 -11.54 9.68 -1.10
C GLU A 219 -11.38 8.98 0.25
N SER A 220 -12.47 8.47 0.82
CA SER A 220 -12.43 7.79 2.11
C SER A 220 -11.69 6.46 2.00
N ALA A 221 -11.98 5.67 0.96
CA ALA A 221 -11.38 4.36 0.77
C ALA A 221 -9.86 4.44 0.58
N ILE A 222 -9.39 5.32 -0.30
CA ILE A 222 -7.97 5.49 -0.62
C ILE A 222 -7.23 6.07 0.58
N ASN A 223 -7.74 7.12 1.21
CA ASN A 223 -7.07 7.71 2.36
C ASN A 223 -6.90 6.70 3.51
N ASN A 224 -7.92 5.89 3.79
CA ASN A 224 -7.85 4.84 4.82
C ASN A 224 -6.90 3.70 4.44
N ALA A 225 -6.81 3.34 3.16
CA ALA A 225 -5.88 2.32 2.68
C ALA A 225 -4.42 2.79 2.77
N VAL A 226 -4.15 4.06 2.46
CA VAL A 226 -2.84 4.69 2.68
C VAL A 226 -2.52 4.69 4.18
N PHE A 227 -3.38 5.29 5.01
CA PHE A 227 -3.24 5.31 6.46
C PHE A 227 -4.62 5.23 7.15
N PRO A 228 -4.85 4.34 8.13
CA PRO A 228 -3.89 3.49 8.83
C PRO A 228 -3.70 2.09 8.21
N GLY A 229 -4.15 1.88 6.97
CA GLY A 229 -4.09 0.59 6.29
C GLY A 229 -2.67 0.09 6.09
N LEU A 230 -1.98 0.62 5.09
CA LEU A 230 -0.64 0.17 4.70
C LEU A 230 0.48 0.97 5.37
N GLN A 231 0.19 2.17 5.86
CA GLN A 231 1.05 2.99 6.70
C GLN A 231 0.40 3.07 8.11
N GLY A 232 1.11 2.76 9.21
CA GLY A 232 0.60 3.03 10.59
C GLY A 232 0.11 1.86 11.47
N LEU A 233 0.98 0.90 11.80
CA LEU A 233 0.79 -0.02 12.94
C LEU A 233 1.48 0.54 14.20
N ASP A 234 0.78 0.56 15.34
CA ASP A 234 1.35 1.01 16.62
C ASP A 234 2.02 -0.14 17.40
N GLY A 235 3.19 0.16 18.00
CA GLY A 235 4.02 -0.81 18.71
C GLY A 235 3.34 -1.56 19.86
N ALA A 236 2.36 -0.94 20.53
CA ALA A 236 1.62 -1.58 21.64
C ALA A 236 0.79 -2.79 21.21
N ARG A 237 0.15 -2.73 20.03
CA ARG A 237 -0.61 -3.87 19.48
C ARG A 237 0.32 -4.96 18.96
N VAL A 238 1.42 -4.55 18.31
CA VAL A 238 2.43 -5.46 17.77
C VAL A 238 3.11 -6.25 18.89
N GLU A 239 3.54 -5.59 19.97
CA GLU A 239 4.11 -6.22 21.16
C GLU A 239 3.14 -7.26 21.74
N LYS A 240 1.85 -6.92 21.89
CA LYS A 240 0.87 -7.84 22.50
C LYS A 240 0.75 -9.17 21.74
N ILE A 241 0.74 -9.12 20.41
CA ILE A 241 0.66 -10.33 19.57
C ILE A 241 1.98 -11.10 19.57
N LEU A 242 3.12 -10.40 19.49
CA LEU A 242 4.43 -11.03 19.52
C LEU A 242 4.73 -11.70 20.88
N ASP A 243 4.32 -11.10 21.99
CA ASP A 243 4.41 -11.71 23.33
C ASP A 243 3.62 -13.02 23.41
N MET A 244 2.41 -13.06 22.84
CA MET A 244 1.61 -14.29 22.76
C MET A 244 2.27 -15.36 21.87
N ALA A 245 3.16 -14.93 20.96
CA ALA A 245 3.96 -15.79 20.11
C ALA A 245 5.35 -16.13 20.68
N SER A 246 5.60 -15.89 21.97
CA SER A 246 6.89 -16.12 22.63
C SER A 246 8.05 -15.26 22.08
N ILE A 247 7.75 -14.10 21.47
CA ILE A 247 8.73 -13.10 21.03
C ILE A 247 8.58 -11.86 21.91
N THR A 248 9.40 -11.77 22.96
CA THR A 248 9.41 -10.58 23.82
C THR A 248 10.15 -9.44 23.13
N LEU A 249 9.42 -8.40 22.76
CA LEU A 249 9.99 -7.13 22.32
C LEU A 249 9.69 -6.06 23.35
N ASN A 250 10.52 -5.02 23.38
CA ASN A 250 10.22 -3.86 24.20
C ASN A 250 9.46 -2.85 23.35
N LYS A 251 8.19 -2.59 23.69
CA LYS A 251 7.53 -1.37 23.23
C LYS A 251 8.33 -0.19 23.74
N ASN A 252 8.80 0.67 22.84
CA ASN A 252 9.72 1.73 23.21
C ASN A 252 9.13 3.03 22.75
N SER A 253 9.07 4.00 23.68
CA SER A 253 8.66 5.32 23.28
C SER A 253 9.61 5.86 22.24
N VAL A 254 9.07 6.24 21.09
CA VAL A 254 9.81 6.94 20.05
C VAL A 254 9.51 8.42 20.21
N PRO A 255 10.45 9.31 19.84
CA PRO A 255 10.18 10.75 19.88
C PRO A 255 8.84 11.07 19.19
N GLY A 256 7.87 11.61 19.94
CA GLY A 256 6.53 11.95 19.44
C GLY A 256 5.35 11.17 20.03
N ASP A 257 5.59 10.17 20.88
CA ASP A 257 4.50 9.46 21.58
C ASP A 257 3.74 10.38 22.55
N LYS A 258 2.41 10.43 22.42
CA LYS A 258 1.51 11.22 23.29
C LYS A 258 1.51 10.78 24.74
N SER A 259 1.85 9.52 24.98
CA SER A 259 1.89 8.89 26.29
C SER A 259 2.92 7.79 26.26
N ALA A 260 3.79 7.74 27.28
CA ALA A 260 4.70 6.62 27.49
C ALA A 260 3.96 5.27 27.64
N LEU A 261 2.64 5.30 27.87
CA LEU A 261 1.79 4.12 28.02
C LEU A 261 1.30 3.53 26.68
N VAL A 262 1.41 4.26 25.57
CA VAL A 262 1.03 3.78 24.23
C VAL A 262 2.10 4.16 23.19
N PRO A 263 3.25 3.47 23.19
CA PRO A 263 4.34 3.79 22.29
C PRO A 263 4.12 3.28 20.87
N GLY A 264 4.54 4.08 19.89
CA GLY A 264 4.45 3.75 18.46
C GLY A 264 5.55 2.81 17.96
N GLY A 265 6.67 2.69 18.67
CA GLY A 265 7.83 1.92 18.24
C GLY A 265 8.08 0.62 19.01
N ILE A 266 8.93 -0.22 18.41
CA ILE A 266 9.49 -1.43 19.03
C ILE A 266 11.01 -1.34 19.02
N ARG A 267 11.65 -1.65 20.15
CA ARG A 267 13.10 -1.77 20.25
C ARG A 267 13.48 -3.25 20.21
N ILE A 268 14.33 -3.59 19.26
CA ILE A 268 14.87 -4.94 19.07
C ILE A 268 16.34 -4.92 19.47
N GLY A 269 16.78 -5.95 20.21
CA GLY A 269 18.17 -6.12 20.61
C GLY A 269 18.65 -7.54 20.32
N SER A 270 19.86 -7.65 19.78
CA SER A 270 20.54 -8.93 19.56
C SER A 270 21.25 -9.55 20.78
N PRO A 271 21.74 -8.79 21.80
CA PRO A 271 22.68 -9.33 22.80
C PRO A 271 22.24 -10.63 23.48
N ALA A 272 21.00 -10.71 23.98
CA ALA A 272 20.52 -11.89 24.70
C ALA A 272 20.53 -13.15 23.82
N MET A 273 20.11 -13.04 22.56
CA MET A 273 20.08 -14.17 21.63
C MET A 273 21.49 -14.52 21.14
N THR A 274 22.35 -13.51 20.93
CA THR A 274 23.77 -13.74 20.61
C THR A 274 24.50 -14.45 21.75
N THR A 275 24.21 -14.14 23.02
CA THR A 275 24.78 -14.89 24.17
C THR A 275 24.32 -16.35 24.20
N ARG A 276 23.14 -16.66 23.64
CA ARG A 276 22.66 -18.05 23.46
C ARG A 276 23.25 -18.76 22.24
N GLY A 277 24.05 -18.06 21.42
CA GLY A 277 24.70 -18.63 20.23
C GLY A 277 24.00 -18.36 18.91
N PHE A 278 23.03 -17.43 18.85
CA PHE A 278 22.42 -17.03 17.57
C PHE A 278 23.42 -16.30 16.68
N THR A 279 23.41 -16.63 15.39
CA THR A 279 24.18 -15.95 14.33
C THR A 279 23.24 -15.20 13.40
N GLU A 280 23.81 -14.55 12.38
CA GLU A 280 23.07 -13.81 11.35
C GLU A 280 21.99 -14.68 10.69
N LYS A 281 22.27 -15.98 10.49
CA LYS A 281 21.32 -16.93 9.89
C LYS A 281 20.05 -17.05 10.73
N GLU A 282 20.18 -17.16 12.05
CA GLU A 282 19.02 -17.27 12.94
C GLU A 282 18.28 -15.93 13.07
N PHE A 283 18.99 -14.80 13.01
CA PHE A 283 18.36 -13.48 13.03
C PHE A 283 17.49 -13.20 11.79
N ILE A 284 17.75 -13.84 10.64
CA ILE A 284 16.84 -13.79 9.48
C ILE A 284 15.49 -14.42 9.85
N TYR A 285 15.48 -15.62 10.45
CA TYR A 285 14.24 -16.27 10.89
C TYR A 285 13.52 -15.46 11.98
N ILE A 286 14.26 -14.82 12.90
CA ILE A 286 13.68 -13.91 13.90
C ILE A 286 13.00 -12.72 13.23
N ALA A 287 13.62 -12.11 12.20
CA ALA A 287 13.01 -11.02 11.45
C ALA A 287 11.74 -11.47 10.69
N GLU A 288 11.76 -12.67 10.13
CA GLU A 288 10.58 -13.29 9.48
C GLU A 288 9.44 -13.52 10.47
N PHE A 289 9.70 -14.06 11.66
CA PHE A 289 8.69 -14.26 12.68
C PHE A 289 8.13 -12.94 13.24
N ILE A 290 8.97 -11.91 13.40
CA ILE A 290 8.52 -10.57 13.79
C ILE A 290 7.63 -9.98 12.69
N HIS A 291 8.03 -10.10 11.42
CA HIS A 291 7.24 -9.63 10.28
C HIS A 291 5.87 -10.31 10.21
N GLU A 292 5.83 -11.63 10.36
CA GLU A 292 4.59 -12.40 10.42
C GLU A 292 3.69 -11.97 11.58
N GLY A 293 4.26 -11.73 12.77
CA GLY A 293 3.49 -11.22 13.91
C GLY A 293 2.95 -9.80 13.70
N VAL A 294 3.66 -8.95 12.97
CA VAL A 294 3.17 -7.62 12.55
C VAL A 294 2.01 -7.75 11.56
N GLN A 295 2.09 -8.68 10.61
CA GLN A 295 0.99 -8.97 9.66
C GLN A 295 -0.24 -9.50 10.39
N LEU A 296 -0.07 -10.47 11.29
CA LEU A 296 -1.16 -10.98 12.13
C LEU A 296 -1.78 -9.87 12.98
N THR A 297 -0.97 -8.97 13.54
CA THR A 297 -1.47 -7.81 14.29
C THR A 297 -2.36 -6.91 13.42
N HIS A 298 -1.99 -6.73 12.16
CA HIS A 298 -2.78 -5.96 11.20
C HIS A 298 -4.14 -6.61 10.92
N GLU A 299 -4.15 -7.91 10.62
CA GLU A 299 -5.37 -8.68 10.38
C GLU A 299 -6.29 -8.70 11.61
N ILE A 300 -5.73 -8.91 12.79
CA ILE A 300 -6.46 -8.87 14.06
C ILE A 300 -7.05 -7.48 14.30
N LYS A 301 -6.30 -6.41 14.01
CA LYS A 301 -6.77 -5.03 14.17
C LYS A 301 -7.97 -4.73 13.28
N GLN A 302 -7.99 -5.26 12.06
CA GLN A 302 -9.13 -5.13 11.14
C GLN A 302 -10.36 -5.92 11.62
N ALA A 303 -10.17 -7.03 12.33
CA ALA A 303 -11.26 -7.85 12.87
C ALA A 303 -11.92 -7.26 14.13
N VAL A 304 -11.33 -6.24 14.77
CA VAL A 304 -11.92 -5.56 15.94
C VAL A 304 -13.05 -4.65 15.50
N THR A 305 -14.29 -5.04 15.79
CA THR A 305 -15.50 -4.24 15.47
C THR A 305 -15.94 -3.31 16.60
N SER A 306 -15.38 -3.48 17.80
CA SER A 306 -15.81 -2.80 19.03
C SER A 306 -15.21 -1.39 19.25
N GLY A 307 -14.29 -0.94 18.38
CA GLY A 307 -13.69 0.38 18.44
C GLY A 307 -12.25 0.44 17.92
N SER A 308 -11.67 1.65 17.86
CA SER A 308 -10.33 1.90 17.31
C SER A 308 -9.23 2.08 18.38
N LYS A 309 -9.55 1.98 19.68
CA LYS A 309 -8.55 2.17 20.76
C LYS A 309 -7.73 0.91 21.00
N VAL A 310 -6.52 1.07 21.54
CA VAL A 310 -5.63 -0.06 21.89
C VAL A 310 -6.30 -0.99 22.91
N GLN A 311 -7.07 -0.42 23.84
CA GLN A 311 -7.80 -1.20 24.85
C GLN A 311 -8.88 -2.10 24.22
N ASP A 312 -9.54 -1.67 23.16
CA ASP A 312 -10.57 -2.47 22.47
C ASP A 312 -9.92 -3.66 21.77
N PHE A 313 -8.76 -3.44 21.16
CA PHE A 313 -7.91 -4.50 20.60
C PHE A 313 -7.46 -5.50 21.67
N ILE A 314 -6.93 -5.02 22.80
CA ILE A 314 -6.48 -5.90 23.90
C ILE A 314 -7.65 -6.72 24.45
N LYS A 315 -8.83 -6.12 24.60
CA LYS A 315 -10.04 -6.83 25.04
C LYS A 315 -10.46 -7.91 24.05
N TYR A 316 -10.44 -7.61 22.75
CA TYR A 316 -10.73 -8.59 21.72
C TYR A 316 -9.74 -9.76 21.73
N VAL A 317 -8.45 -9.47 21.81
CA VAL A 317 -7.39 -10.49 21.90
C VAL A 317 -7.52 -11.37 23.15
N ALA A 318 -8.04 -10.82 24.24
CA ALA A 318 -8.29 -11.55 25.49
C ALA A 318 -9.68 -12.22 25.57
N SER A 319 -10.53 -12.04 24.55
CA SER A 319 -11.90 -12.56 24.56
C SER A 319 -11.95 -14.04 24.18
N SER A 320 -13.03 -14.73 24.57
CA SER A 320 -13.32 -16.10 24.11
C SER A 320 -13.53 -16.19 22.60
N ASP A 321 -13.87 -15.08 21.97
CA ASP A 321 -14.23 -14.99 20.56
C ASP A 321 -13.01 -14.63 19.69
N PHE A 322 -11.79 -14.71 20.25
CA PHE A 322 -10.56 -14.41 19.54
C PHE A 322 -10.27 -15.44 18.42
N GLY A 323 -10.70 -15.10 17.21
CA GLY A 323 -10.64 -15.97 16.03
C GLY A 323 -9.24 -16.28 15.46
N PHE A 324 -8.18 -15.71 16.03
CA PHE A 324 -6.80 -15.86 15.54
C PHE A 324 -5.91 -16.72 16.46
N THR A 325 -6.52 -17.39 17.44
CA THR A 325 -5.80 -18.22 18.43
C THR A 325 -4.90 -19.28 17.76
N ALA A 326 -5.38 -19.92 16.69
CA ALA A 326 -4.63 -20.96 16.00
C ALA A 326 -3.37 -20.41 15.33
N GLN A 327 -3.48 -19.28 14.63
CA GLN A 327 -2.38 -18.64 13.92
C GLN A 327 -1.31 -18.15 14.90
N VAL A 328 -1.71 -17.48 15.98
CA VAL A 328 -0.77 -17.01 17.02
C VAL A 328 -0.11 -18.20 17.71
N SER A 329 -0.85 -19.29 17.96
CA SER A 329 -0.28 -20.52 18.54
C SER A 329 0.69 -21.22 17.59
N ASP A 330 0.46 -21.19 16.28
CA ASP A 330 1.39 -21.76 15.31
C ASP A 330 2.70 -20.99 15.27
N LEU A 331 2.63 -19.66 15.19
CA LEU A 331 3.80 -18.79 15.25
C LEU A 331 4.58 -19.05 16.55
N ARG A 332 3.87 -19.12 17.69
CA ARG A 332 4.46 -19.47 18.98
C ARG A 332 5.24 -20.78 18.93
N LYS A 333 4.65 -21.85 18.39
CA LYS A 333 5.29 -23.17 18.31
C LYS A 333 6.56 -23.12 17.48
N ARG A 334 6.57 -22.39 16.36
CA ARG A 334 7.76 -22.24 15.51
C ARG A 334 8.86 -21.44 16.19
N VAL A 335 8.50 -20.37 16.91
CA VAL A 335 9.44 -19.58 17.72
C VAL A 335 10.05 -20.43 18.83
N GLU A 336 9.25 -21.18 19.58
CA GLU A 336 9.73 -22.07 20.64
C GLU A 336 10.59 -23.21 20.07
N ALA A 337 10.20 -23.78 18.92
CA ALA A 337 10.98 -24.82 18.27
C ALA A 337 12.37 -24.33 17.81
N LEU A 338 12.50 -23.10 17.32
CA LEU A 338 13.80 -22.51 17.00
C LEU A 338 14.60 -22.22 18.27
N THR A 339 13.99 -21.53 19.24
CA THR A 339 14.71 -21.00 20.40
C THR A 339 15.12 -22.06 21.42
N THR A 340 14.46 -23.21 21.47
CA THR A 340 14.82 -24.33 22.36
C THR A 340 16.04 -25.13 21.89
N GLN A 341 16.49 -24.93 20.65
CA GLN A 341 17.71 -25.56 20.11
C GLN A 341 19.00 -24.94 20.68
N PHE A 342 18.89 -23.81 21.37
CA PHE A 342 20.04 -23.03 21.85
C PHE A 342 20.11 -23.05 23.39
N PRO A 343 21.32 -23.12 23.97
CA PRO A 343 21.50 -23.19 25.41
C PRO A 343 20.94 -21.95 26.13
N ILE A 344 20.65 -22.11 27.42
CA ILE A 344 20.29 -21.01 28.33
C ILE A 344 21.50 -20.78 29.24
N PRO A 345 22.25 -19.68 29.06
CA PRO A 345 23.38 -19.35 29.91
C PRO A 345 22.97 -19.27 31.39
N GLY A 346 23.76 -19.90 32.26
CA GLY A 346 23.54 -19.85 33.71
C GLY A 346 22.70 -20.98 34.29
N LEU A 347 22.32 -21.97 33.48
CA LEU A 347 21.82 -23.28 33.93
C LEU A 347 22.84 -24.38 33.64
#